data_AF-A0A9E4QSL1-F1
#
_entry.id   AF-A0A9E4QSL1-F1
#
_cell.length_a   1.000
_cell.length_b   1.000
_cell.length_c   1.000
_cell.angle_alpha   90.00
_cell.angle_beta   90.00
_cell.angle_gamma   90.00
#
_symmetry.space_group_name_H-M   'P 1'
#
loop_
_entity.id
_entity.type
_entity.pdbx_description
1 polymer ?
#
loop_
_entity_poly.entity_id
_entity_poly.type
_entity_poly.pdbx_seq_one_letter_code
_entity_poly.pdbx_strand_id
1 'polypeptide(L)'
;MLSIRQEAAGDFAAIREVNEQAFGRVEEADIVDKLRDSGSSVLSLVATRDDGVAGHIQFSRVTIEHDGGVIERVGLAPMAVLPDYQSQGIGSASRGGWN
;
A
#
# COMPACT_ATOMS: atom_id res chain seq x y z
N MET A 1 4.39 16.12 -10.89
CA MET A 1 5.17 14.97 -11.45
C MET A 1 4.88 13.74 -10.60
N LEU A 2 4.70 12.56 -11.20
CA LEU A 2 4.52 11.32 -10.42
C LEU A 2 5.87 10.87 -9.85
N SER A 3 5.91 10.58 -8.55
CA SER A 3 7.09 9.99 -7.88
C SER A 3 6.65 8.83 -7.00
N ILE A 4 7.50 7.80 -6.89
CA ILE A 4 7.27 6.65 -6.02
C ILE A 4 8.42 6.60 -5.01
N ARG A 5 8.08 6.51 -3.73
CA ARG A 5 9.05 6.42 -2.64
C ARG A 5 8.48 5.59 -1.49
N GLN A 6 9.36 5.20 -0.57
CA GLN A 6 8.92 4.63 0.69
C GLN A 6 8.06 5.64 1.47
N GLU A 7 7.09 5.13 2.23
CA GLU A 7 6.36 5.96 3.19
C GLU A 7 7.29 6.55 4.25
N ALA A 8 6.92 7.70 4.78
CA ALA A 8 7.49 8.30 5.96
C ALA A 8 6.38 8.59 6.99
N ALA A 9 6.75 8.87 8.24
CA ALA A 9 5.79 9.16 9.31
C ALA A 9 4.81 10.31 8.97
N GLY A 10 5.26 11.30 8.18
CA GLY A 10 4.42 12.39 7.72
C GLY A 10 3.32 11.98 6.72
N ASP A 11 3.42 10.81 6.10
CA ASP A 11 2.45 10.32 5.11
C ASP A 11 1.30 9.55 5.72
N PHE A 12 1.37 9.13 6.99
CA PHE A 12 0.41 8.17 7.57
C PHE A 12 -1.04 8.64 7.47
N ALA A 13 -1.30 9.92 7.73
CA ALA A 13 -2.64 10.49 7.58
C ALA A 13 -3.14 10.44 6.13
N ALA A 14 -2.27 10.79 5.16
CA ALA A 14 -2.62 10.78 3.75
C ALA A 14 -2.80 9.34 3.21
N ILE A 15 -1.98 8.40 3.68
CA ILE A 15 -2.11 6.97 3.35
C ILE A 15 -3.45 6.42 3.87
N ARG A 16 -3.84 6.80 5.09
CA ARG A 16 -5.13 6.42 5.66
C ARG A 16 -6.26 6.93 4.78
N GLU A 17 -6.25 8.22 4.45
CA GLU A 17 -7.24 8.85 3.57
C GLU A 17 -7.32 8.16 2.20
N VAL A 18 -6.17 7.87 1.58
CA VAL A 18 -6.10 7.17 0.29
C VAL A 18 -6.79 5.80 0.34
N ASN A 19 -6.54 5.02 1.39
CA ASN A 19 -7.18 3.71 1.53
C ASN A 19 -8.68 3.85 1.82
N GLU A 20 -9.08 4.77 2.69
CA GLU A 20 -10.50 5.01 2.99
C GLU A 20 -11.28 5.44 1.74
N GLN A 21 -10.74 6.37 0.95
CA GLN A 21 -11.39 6.84 -0.27
C GLN A 21 -11.40 5.80 -1.39
N ALA A 22 -10.30 5.05 -1.57
CA ALA A 22 -10.21 4.06 -2.65
C ALA A 22 -11.14 2.86 -2.42
N PHE A 23 -11.35 2.44 -1.17
CA PHE A 23 -12.21 1.31 -0.81
C PHE A 23 -13.61 1.71 -0.35
N GLY A 24 -13.84 3.00 -0.06
CA GLY A 24 -15.12 3.54 0.42
C GLY A 24 -15.48 3.12 1.85
N ARG A 25 -14.50 2.66 2.63
CA ARG A 25 -14.65 2.09 3.97
C ARG A 25 -13.31 2.12 4.72
N VAL A 26 -13.32 1.86 6.03
CA VAL A 26 -12.14 2.08 6.90
C VAL A 26 -11.24 0.85 7.05
N GLU A 27 -11.74 -0.33 6.70
CA GLU A 27 -11.13 -1.61 7.02
C GLU A 27 -9.74 -1.78 6.39
N GLU A 28 -9.56 -1.37 5.13
CA GLU A 28 -8.25 -1.41 4.48
C GLU A 28 -7.24 -0.46 5.12
N ALA A 29 -7.69 0.71 5.58
CA ALA A 29 -6.83 1.65 6.26
C ALA A 29 -6.42 1.14 7.66
N ASP A 30 -7.35 0.52 8.38
CA ASP A 30 -7.08 -0.14 9.66
C ASP A 30 -6.11 -1.32 9.50
N ILE A 31 -6.16 -2.06 8.38
CA ILE A 31 -5.20 -3.11 8.05
C ILE A 31 -3.80 -2.51 7.88
N VAL A 32 -3.66 -1.40 7.15
CA VAL A 32 -2.36 -0.73 6.97
C VAL A 32 -1.76 -0.31 8.31
N ASP A 33 -2.56 0.31 9.18
CA ASP A 33 -2.10 0.74 10.51
C ASP A 33 -1.67 -0.46 11.37
N LYS A 34 -2.46 -1.53 11.39
CA LYS A 34 -2.11 -2.77 12.12
C LYS A 34 -0.83 -3.43 11.60
N LEU A 35 -0.63 -3.47 10.29
CA LEU A 35 0.57 -4.07 9.68
C LEU A 35 1.84 -3.26 10.00
N ARG A 36 1.70 -1.95 10.12
CA ARG A 36 2.79 -1.05 10.55
C ARG A 36 3.15 -1.31 12.01
N ASP A 37 2.14 -1.37 12.89
CA ASP A 37 2.33 -1.56 14.33
C ASP A 37 2.83 -2.96 14.69
N SER A 38 2.43 -3.99 13.94
CA SER A 38 2.83 -5.38 14.21
C SER A 38 4.26 -5.71 13.76
N GLY A 39 4.91 -4.83 12.98
CA GLY A 39 6.19 -5.12 12.32
C GLY A 39 6.09 -6.18 11.22
N SER A 40 4.87 -6.51 10.78
CA SER A 40 4.63 -7.43 9.65
C SER A 40 4.76 -6.74 8.30
N SER A 41 4.74 -5.40 8.27
CA SER A 41 5.07 -4.57 7.11
C SER A 41 6.49 -4.84 6.63
N VAL A 42 6.63 -5.24 5.36
CA VAL A 42 7.93 -5.46 4.69
C VAL A 42 8.34 -4.24 3.88
N LEU A 43 7.40 -3.65 3.15
CA LEU A 43 7.60 -2.46 2.34
C LEU A 43 6.27 -1.72 2.21
N SER A 44 6.30 -0.41 2.41
CA SER A 44 5.17 0.47 2.15
C SER A 44 5.63 1.59 1.23
N LEU A 45 4.97 1.76 0.10
CA LEU A 45 5.28 2.79 -0.89
C LEU A 45 4.12 3.75 -1.06
N VAL A 46 4.45 5.01 -1.25
CA VAL A 46 3.51 6.05 -1.66
C VAL A 46 3.82 6.49 -3.08
N ALA A 47 2.75 6.69 -3.85
CA ALA A 47 2.80 7.40 -5.11
C ALA A 47 2.37 8.85 -4.86
N THR A 48 3.26 9.80 -5.11
CA THR A 48 2.99 11.23 -4.90
C THR A 48 2.72 11.94 -6.22
N ARG A 49 1.74 12.84 -6.24
CA ARG A 49 1.42 13.71 -7.37
C ARG A 49 0.91 15.05 -6.84
N ASP A 50 1.35 16.13 -7.49
CA ASP A 50 0.94 17.51 -7.18
C ASP A 50 1.03 17.84 -5.67
N ASP A 51 2.19 17.48 -5.08
CA ASP A 51 2.56 17.64 -3.67
C ASP A 51 1.76 16.83 -2.63
N GLY A 52 0.86 15.95 -3.07
CA GLY A 52 0.10 15.03 -2.22
C GLY A 52 0.38 13.55 -2.49
N VAL A 53 -0.09 12.68 -1.57
CA VAL A 53 -0.12 11.23 -1.79
C VAL A 53 -1.36 10.90 -2.63
N ALA A 54 -1.14 10.37 -3.82
CA ALA A 54 -2.21 9.95 -4.74
C ALA A 54 -2.49 8.44 -4.71
N GLY A 55 -1.57 7.65 -4.16
CA GLY A 55 -1.71 6.21 -4.05
C GLY A 55 -0.80 5.59 -3.00
N HIS A 56 -1.15 4.39 -2.56
CA HIS A 56 -0.45 3.61 -1.56
C HIS A 56 -0.42 2.13 -1.97
N ILE A 57 0.69 1.46 -1.72
CA ILE A 57 0.81 0.01 -1.85
C ILE A 57 1.60 -0.55 -0.67
N GLN A 58 1.08 -1.63 -0.10
CA GLN A 58 1.65 -2.30 1.05
C GLN A 58 2.06 -3.73 0.71
N PHE A 59 3.24 -4.11 1.20
CA PHE A 59 3.77 -5.46 1.19
C PHE A 59 3.96 -5.93 2.62
N SER A 60 3.49 -7.13 2.95
CA SER A 60 3.54 -7.68 4.32
C SER A 60 3.92 -9.16 4.32
N ARG A 61 4.47 -9.64 5.44
CA ARG A 61 4.75 -11.07 5.62
C ARG A 61 3.45 -11.86 5.71
N VAL A 62 3.41 -13.01 5.03
CA VAL A 62 2.28 -13.95 5.03
C VAL A 62 2.81 -15.35 5.28
N THR A 63 2.27 -16.01 6.28
CA THR A 63 2.54 -17.42 6.59
C THR A 63 1.39 -18.28 6.02
N ILE A 64 1.74 -19.30 5.24
CA ILE A 64 0.78 -20.26 4.67
C ILE A 64 1.07 -21.64 5.25
N GLU A 65 0.11 -22.19 5.98
CA GLU A 65 0.18 -23.54 6.53
C GLU A 65 -0.52 -24.54 5.60
N HIS A 66 0.09 -25.70 5.39
CA HIS A 66 -0.49 -26.81 4.64
C HIS A 66 -0.01 -28.15 5.20
N ASP A 67 -0.61 -29.26 4.77
CA ASP A 67 -0.30 -30.63 5.27
C ASP A 67 1.19 -31.01 5.17
N GLY A 68 1.96 -30.32 4.31
CA GLY A 68 3.39 -30.54 4.11
C GLY A 68 4.32 -29.56 4.83
N GLY A 69 3.78 -28.62 5.62
CA GLY A 69 4.58 -27.67 6.42
C GLY A 69 4.11 -26.22 6.36
N VAL A 70 5.03 -25.33 6.70
CA VAL A 70 4.81 -23.87 6.77
C VAL A 70 5.64 -23.17 5.71
N ILE A 71 5.02 -22.25 4.98
CA ILE A 71 5.64 -21.48 3.91
C ILE A 71 5.51 -19.98 4.18
N GLU A 72 6.65 -19.29 4.23
CA GLU A 72 6.72 -17.82 4.34
C GLU A 72 6.68 -17.16 2.95
N ARG A 73 5.83 -16.14 2.80
CA ARG A 73 5.63 -15.35 1.57
C ARG A 73 5.49 -13.86 1.89
N VAL A 74 5.48 -13.05 0.84
CA VAL A 74 5.13 -11.64 0.93
C VAL A 74 3.80 -11.44 0.21
N GLY A 75 2.80 -10.95 0.93
CA GLY A 75 1.53 -10.52 0.39
C GLY A 75 1.64 -9.09 -0.13
N LEU A 76 0.90 -8.80 -1.21
CA LEU A 76 0.71 -7.46 -1.76
C LEU A 76 -0.74 -7.08 -1.47
N ALA A 77 -0.95 -6.27 -0.45
CA ALA A 77 -2.24 -5.68 -0.11
C ALA A 77 -2.11 -4.73 1.11
N PRO A 78 -2.91 -3.65 1.14
CA PRO A 78 -3.75 -3.15 0.06
C PRO A 78 -2.93 -2.46 -1.06
N MET A 79 -3.61 -2.22 -2.19
CA MET A 79 -3.18 -1.25 -3.19
C MET A 79 -4.33 -0.28 -3.42
N ALA A 80 -4.08 0.99 -3.16
CA ALA A 80 -5.07 2.05 -3.19
C ALA A 80 -4.58 3.21 -4.07
N VAL A 81 -5.49 3.80 -4.84
CA VAL A 81 -5.28 5.04 -5.58
C VAL A 81 -6.53 5.88 -5.38
N LEU A 82 -6.34 7.16 -5.03
CA LEU A 82 -7.43 8.12 -4.88
C LEU A 82 -8.32 8.11 -6.13
N PRO A 83 -9.66 8.17 -5.99
CA PRO A 83 -10.59 8.09 -7.12
C PRO A 83 -10.23 9.02 -8.30
N ASP A 84 -9.88 10.28 -8.01
CA ASP A 84 -9.53 11.30 -9.00
C ASP A 84 -8.25 10.98 -9.80
N TYR A 85 -7.43 10.06 -9.30
CA TYR A 85 -6.15 9.66 -9.88
C TYR A 85 -6.13 8.24 -10.47
N GLN A 86 -7.28 7.55 -10.46
CA GLN A 86 -7.42 6.21 -11.03
C GLN A 86 -7.30 6.21 -12.56
N SER A 87 -6.97 5.05 -13.13
CA SER A 87 -6.77 4.86 -14.59
C SER A 87 -5.66 5.73 -15.22
N GLN A 88 -4.81 6.36 -14.40
CA GLN A 88 -3.65 7.16 -14.86
C GLN A 88 -2.31 6.41 -14.74
N GLY A 89 -2.35 5.08 -14.55
CA GLY A 89 -1.15 4.25 -14.47
C GLY A 89 -0.43 4.21 -13.11
N ILE A 90 -0.94 4.90 -12.08
CA ILE A 90 -0.31 4.99 -10.74
C ILE A 90 -0.15 3.61 -10.08
N GLY A 91 -1.20 2.80 -10.06
CA GLY A 91 -1.14 1.45 -9.48
C GLY A 91 -0.18 0.52 -10.24
N SER A 92 -0.05 0.69 -11.55
CA SER A 92 0.90 -0.07 -12.37
C SER A 92 2.35 0.34 -12.10
N ALA A 93 2.62 1.64 -12.00
CA ALA A 93 3.94 2.15 -11.67
C ALA A 93 4.40 1.66 -10.29
N SER A 94 3.48 1.61 -9.31
CA SER A 94 3.77 1.24 -7.92
C SER A 94 4.12 -0.25 -7.72
N ARG A 95 3.77 -1.14 -8.66
CA ARG A 95 4.15 -2.57 -8.62
C ARG A 95 5.57 -2.86 -9.13
N GLY A 96 6.25 -1.86 -9.70
CA GLY A 96 7.58 -2.06 -10.29
C GLY A 96 7.54 -2.53 -11.74
N GLY A 97 6.89 -1.76 -12.61
CA GLY A 97 7.27 -1.72 -14.03
C GLY A 97 8.56 -0.93 -14.19
N TRP A 98 9.69 -1.53 -13.82
CA TRP A 98 11.01 -0.92 -13.96
C TRP A 98 11.41 -0.95 -15.44
N ASN A 99 11.69 0.23 -16.02
CA ASN A 99 12.56 0.36 -17.17
C ASN A 99 13.97 0.65 -16.65
#